data_AF-A5L142-F1
#
_entry.id   AF-A5L142-F1
#
_cell.length_a   1.000
_cell.length_b   1.000
_cell.length_c   1.000
_cell.angle_alpha   90.00
_cell.angle_beta   90.00
_cell.angle_gamma   90.00
#
_symmetry.space_group_name_H-M   'P 1'
#
loop_
_entity.id
_entity.type
_entity.pdbx_description
1 polymer ?
#
loop_
_entity_poly.entity_id
_entity_poly.type
_entity_poly.pdbx_seq_one_letter_code
_entity_poly.pdbx_strand_id
1 'polypeptide(L)'
;MPFSRFVNRNGKDKDTPLELLIVQVDEVNSFFDAALSSSNPGKSFHAYAIAHAQGSSDPIVSFRQAGSKAPNIVASWTKSLSEQVWKQVVNGSVVYLNTQWDEQVYQFYVSAIEGRFPFDQHGRGEVSLDDFSQFFKPSGRVARYIEETLKPFVYWDNGRLKLNEVDGLTLPINSNTRKQLELVQKLSGIFFGSSGGEFGLRLEVKASSMSTDVTEFRLREAETVYEYKHGPRVWREITWPTAGVDGYLSAEFYSGQNRVAQQSFTGQWALLRAIFANKSSATSSRLIRKLNYKINQNNIVLDYTLRDSKQQLDKALFNQLHLNNSLISN
;
A
#
# COMPACT_ATOMS: atom_id res chain seq x y z
N MET A 1 -2.26 44.83 -19.04
CA MET A 1 -2.39 46.26 -18.66
C MET A 1 -1.15 47.02 -19.14
N PRO A 2 -1.25 48.29 -19.60
CA PRO A 2 -0.07 49.12 -19.87
C PRO A 2 0.71 49.45 -18.59
N PHE A 3 2.04 49.55 -18.67
CA PHE A 3 2.89 49.88 -17.51
C PHE A 3 2.48 51.17 -16.80
N SER A 4 2.09 52.20 -17.56
CA SER A 4 1.67 53.48 -16.98
C SER A 4 0.46 53.36 -16.05
N ARG A 5 -0.48 52.45 -16.32
CA ARG A 5 -1.63 52.19 -15.43
C ARG A 5 -1.30 51.27 -14.26
N PHE A 6 -0.21 50.51 -14.37
CA PHE A 6 0.25 49.63 -13.31
C PHE A 6 0.96 50.40 -12.19
N VAL A 7 1.70 51.45 -12.55
CA VAL A 7 2.52 52.25 -11.61
C VAL A 7 1.86 53.55 -11.16
N ASN A 8 0.96 54.12 -11.96
CA ASN A 8 0.33 55.40 -11.61
C ASN A 8 -1.02 55.20 -10.94
N ARG A 9 -1.29 56.03 -9.93
CA ARG A 9 -2.59 56.10 -9.25
C ARG A 9 -3.63 56.67 -10.21
N ASN A 10 -4.67 55.90 -10.49
CA ASN A 10 -5.87 56.44 -11.13
C ASN A 10 -6.68 57.20 -10.06
N GLY A 11 -7.22 58.37 -10.40
CA GLY A 11 -7.83 59.31 -9.45
C GLY A 11 -9.05 58.82 -8.63
N LYS A 12 -9.43 57.55 -8.71
CA LYS A 12 -10.47 56.90 -7.87
C LYS A 12 -9.95 55.74 -7.02
N ASP A 13 -8.78 55.17 -7.32
CA ASP A 13 -8.26 54.01 -6.61
C ASP A 13 -7.34 54.44 -5.46
N LYS A 14 -7.55 53.82 -4.29
CA LYS A 14 -6.75 54.13 -3.10
C LYS A 14 -5.32 53.64 -3.25
N ASP A 15 -5.10 52.49 -3.88
CA ASP A 15 -3.76 51.91 -4.09
C ASP A 15 -3.57 51.54 -5.56
N THR A 16 -2.34 51.63 -6.04
CA THR A 16 -1.97 51.21 -7.40
C THR A 16 -1.88 49.68 -7.51
N PRO A 17 -2.03 49.10 -8.71
CA PRO A 17 -1.78 47.68 -8.91
C PRO A 17 -0.37 47.22 -8.50
N LEU A 18 0.64 48.09 -8.59
CA LEU A 18 1.99 47.83 -8.08
C LEU A 18 2.03 47.77 -6.55
N GLU A 19 1.42 48.72 -5.86
CA GLU A 19 1.34 48.73 -4.38
C GLU A 19 0.62 47.47 -3.87
N LEU A 20 -0.47 47.05 -4.53
CA LEU A 20 -1.13 45.79 -4.21
C LEU A 20 -0.21 44.58 -4.41
N LEU A 21 0.59 44.55 -5.48
CA LEU A 21 1.54 43.46 -5.72
C LEU A 21 2.64 43.43 -4.66
N ILE A 22 3.13 44.58 -4.19
CA ILE A 22 4.12 44.67 -3.10
C ILE A 22 3.54 44.08 -1.81
N VAL A 23 2.31 44.45 -1.44
CA VAL A 23 1.63 43.84 -0.28
C VAL A 23 1.54 42.33 -0.41
N GLN A 24 1.25 41.79 -1.60
CA GLN A 24 1.21 40.34 -1.81
C GLN A 24 2.59 39.67 -1.67
N VAL A 25 3.70 40.36 -1.95
CA VAL A 25 5.05 39.83 -1.68
C VAL A 25 5.27 39.72 -0.17
N ASP A 26 4.87 40.73 0.60
CA ASP A 26 4.99 40.71 2.06
C ASP A 26 4.13 39.62 2.71
N GLU A 27 2.94 39.35 2.17
CA GLU A 27 2.08 38.24 2.59
C GLU A 27 2.74 36.88 2.30
N VAL A 28 3.37 36.71 1.13
CA VAL A 28 4.12 35.48 0.80
C VAL A 28 5.32 35.31 1.74
N ASN A 29 6.06 36.38 2.05
CA ASN A 29 7.17 36.32 3.00
C ASN A 29 6.69 35.93 4.40
N SER A 30 5.64 36.59 4.89
CA SER A 30 5.04 36.30 6.21
C SER A 30 4.54 34.86 6.31
N PHE A 31 3.99 34.33 5.22
CA PHE A 31 3.58 32.93 5.12
C PHE A 31 4.75 31.97 5.30
N PHE A 32 5.89 32.19 4.64
CA PHE A 32 7.09 31.38 4.85
C PHE A 32 7.67 31.51 6.25
N ASP A 33 7.78 32.74 6.75
CA ASP A 33 8.37 33.03 8.05
C ASP A 33 7.54 32.39 9.19
N ALA A 34 6.22 32.36 9.06
CA ALA A 34 5.34 31.66 9.99
C ALA A 34 5.62 30.14 10.04
N ALA A 35 5.85 29.49 8.89
CA ALA A 35 6.23 28.08 8.88
C ALA A 35 7.63 27.87 9.48
N LEU A 36 8.62 28.67 9.08
CA LEU A 36 10.00 28.54 9.53
C LEU A 36 10.20 28.82 11.02
N SER A 37 9.39 29.71 11.59
CA SER A 37 9.40 30.02 13.03
C SER A 37 8.59 29.04 13.89
N SER A 38 7.84 28.13 13.27
CA SER A 38 7.06 27.13 14.00
C SER A 38 7.95 26.07 14.66
N SER A 39 7.42 25.38 15.68
CA SER A 39 8.14 24.31 16.38
C SER A 39 8.45 23.08 15.50
N ASN A 40 7.73 22.91 14.39
CA ASN A 40 7.99 21.89 13.39
C ASN A 40 7.73 22.47 11.99
N PRO A 41 8.75 23.11 11.37
CA PRO A 41 8.58 23.75 10.06
C PRO A 41 8.10 22.79 8.98
N GLY A 42 8.57 21.54 8.97
CA GLY A 42 8.15 20.56 7.97
C GLY A 42 6.65 20.22 8.06
N LYS A 43 6.10 20.14 9.28
CA LYS A 43 4.66 19.96 9.50
C LYS A 43 3.86 21.16 9.02
N SER A 44 4.35 22.38 9.27
CA SER A 44 3.71 23.61 8.82
C SER A 44 3.69 23.70 7.29
N PHE A 45 4.82 23.41 6.63
CA PHE A 45 4.89 23.32 5.17
C PHE A 45 4.01 22.22 4.60
N HIS A 46 3.91 21.07 5.26
CA HIS A 46 2.96 20.02 4.89
C HIS A 46 1.52 20.52 4.94
N ALA A 47 1.10 21.16 6.03
CA ALA A 47 -0.26 21.71 6.15
C ALA A 47 -0.57 22.75 5.07
N TYR A 48 0.40 23.62 4.76
CA TYR A 48 0.30 24.57 3.65
C TYR A 48 0.14 23.88 2.29
N ALA A 49 0.94 22.85 2.04
CA ALA A 49 0.87 22.07 0.81
C ALA A 49 -0.51 21.40 0.64
N ILE A 50 -1.05 20.82 1.72
CA ILE A 50 -2.38 20.18 1.73
C ILE A 50 -3.47 21.21 1.44
N ALA A 51 -3.47 22.35 2.14
CA ALA A 51 -4.47 23.40 1.96
C ALA A 51 -4.44 23.96 0.52
N HIS A 52 -3.25 24.26 0.00
CA HIS A 52 -3.05 24.74 -1.37
C HIS A 52 -3.60 23.74 -2.39
N ALA A 53 -3.25 22.47 -2.25
CA ALA A 53 -3.72 21.41 -3.14
C ALA A 53 -5.23 21.14 -3.07
N GLN A 54 -5.89 21.52 -1.96
CA GLN A 54 -7.34 21.48 -1.80
C GLN A 54 -8.04 22.76 -2.32
N GLY A 55 -7.29 23.73 -2.83
CA GLY A 55 -7.82 24.95 -3.42
C GLY A 55 -7.98 26.12 -2.46
N SER A 56 -7.18 26.20 -1.39
CA SER A 56 -7.17 27.38 -0.51
C SER A 56 -6.76 28.65 -1.27
N SER A 57 -7.35 29.79 -0.89
CA SER A 57 -6.89 31.12 -1.35
C SER A 57 -5.73 31.60 -0.49
N ASP A 58 -4.62 30.86 -0.50
CA ASP A 58 -3.41 31.21 0.25
C ASP A 58 -2.59 32.33 -0.42
N PRO A 59 -1.56 32.87 0.27
CA PRO A 59 -0.74 33.97 -0.26
C PRO A 59 -0.06 33.67 -1.61
N ILE A 60 0.25 32.41 -1.94
CA ILE A 60 0.82 32.04 -3.24
C ILE A 60 -0.20 32.28 -4.35
N VAL A 61 -1.45 31.85 -4.11
CA VAL A 61 -2.56 32.06 -5.05
C VAL A 61 -2.86 33.55 -5.21
N SER A 62 -2.97 34.29 -4.10
CA SER A 62 -3.28 35.73 -4.13
C SER A 62 -2.18 36.54 -4.83
N PHE A 63 -0.91 36.24 -4.57
CA PHE A 63 0.23 36.84 -5.26
C PHE A 63 0.19 36.57 -6.78
N ARG A 64 -0.02 35.32 -7.18
CA ARG A 64 -0.14 34.93 -8.58
C ARG A 64 -1.30 35.65 -9.29
N GLN A 65 -2.46 35.74 -8.63
CA GLN A 65 -3.63 36.44 -9.16
C GLN A 65 -3.39 37.94 -9.33
N ALA A 66 -2.75 38.59 -8.35
CA ALA A 66 -2.39 40.01 -8.45
C ALA A 66 -1.45 40.27 -9.63
N GLY A 67 -0.37 39.48 -9.76
CA GLY A 67 0.59 39.64 -10.85
C GLY A 67 0.03 39.28 -12.22
N SER A 68 -0.98 38.41 -12.32
CA SER A 68 -1.62 38.06 -13.60
C SER A 68 -2.27 39.26 -14.31
N LYS A 69 -2.64 40.31 -13.56
CA LYS A 69 -3.24 41.54 -14.08
C LYS A 69 -2.19 42.57 -14.52
N ALA A 70 -0.91 42.33 -14.20
CA ALA A 70 0.20 43.22 -14.47
C ALA A 70 0.61 43.20 -15.97
N PRO A 71 1.54 44.06 -16.41
CA PRO A 71 2.17 43.97 -17.72
C PRO A 71 2.89 42.62 -17.92
N ASN A 72 3.02 42.16 -19.17
CA ASN A 72 3.45 40.79 -19.49
C ASN A 72 4.75 40.34 -18.81
N ILE A 73 5.75 41.22 -18.71
CA ILE A 73 7.03 40.91 -18.07
C ILE A 73 6.84 40.65 -16.57
N VAL A 74 6.07 41.50 -15.89
CA VAL A 74 5.78 41.37 -14.46
C VAL A 74 4.91 40.14 -14.18
N ALA A 75 3.94 39.86 -15.05
CA ALA A 75 3.11 38.66 -14.96
C ALA A 75 3.95 37.38 -15.07
N SER A 76 4.93 37.36 -15.99
CA SER A 76 5.88 36.24 -16.15
C SER A 76 6.75 36.03 -14.92
N TRP A 77 7.31 37.11 -14.36
CA TRP A 77 8.12 37.04 -13.13
C TRP A 77 7.31 36.57 -11.93
N THR A 78 6.10 37.11 -11.74
CA THR A 78 5.19 36.71 -10.65
C THR A 78 4.85 35.22 -10.76
N LYS A 79 4.55 34.74 -11.97
CA LYS A 79 4.28 33.31 -12.21
C LYS A 79 5.49 32.46 -11.82
N SER A 80 6.69 32.78 -12.33
CA SER A 80 7.90 32.02 -12.03
C SER A 80 8.25 32.03 -10.53
N LEU A 81 8.09 33.16 -9.86
CA LEU A 81 8.33 33.25 -8.42
C LEU A 81 7.28 32.44 -7.63
N SER A 82 6.01 32.49 -8.03
CA SER A 82 4.96 31.67 -7.42
C SER A 82 5.24 30.18 -7.54
N GLU A 83 5.74 29.73 -8.70
CA GLU A 83 6.14 28.33 -8.94
C GLU A 83 7.34 27.93 -8.08
N GLN A 84 8.33 28.81 -7.91
CA GLN A 84 9.48 28.58 -7.03
C GLN A 84 9.09 28.50 -5.57
N VAL A 85 8.25 29.44 -5.11
CA VAL A 85 7.65 29.44 -3.78
C VAL A 85 6.88 28.14 -3.53
N TRP A 86 6.01 27.75 -4.47
CA TRP A 86 5.27 26.51 -4.37
C TRP A 86 6.19 25.29 -4.22
N LYS A 87 7.25 25.23 -5.02
CA LYS A 87 8.28 24.19 -4.92
C LYS A 87 8.94 24.14 -3.54
N GLN A 88 9.23 25.29 -2.93
CA GLN A 88 9.81 25.33 -1.59
C GLN A 88 8.83 24.87 -0.51
N VAL A 89 7.55 25.20 -0.61
CA VAL A 89 6.52 24.67 0.31
C VAL A 89 6.45 23.15 0.24
N VAL A 90 6.37 22.58 -0.98
CA VAL A 90 6.34 21.12 -1.16
C VAL A 90 7.63 20.47 -0.63
N ASN A 91 8.80 21.01 -0.98
CA ASN A 91 10.08 20.48 -0.52
C ASN A 91 10.25 20.58 1.00
N GLY A 92 9.79 21.68 1.62
CA GLY A 92 9.81 21.87 3.06
C GLY A 92 9.03 20.79 3.82
N SER A 93 8.02 20.20 3.19
CA SER A 93 7.23 19.10 3.78
C SER A 93 7.92 17.73 3.75
N VAL A 94 8.91 17.51 2.88
CA VAL A 94 9.47 16.18 2.60
C VAL A 94 10.08 15.51 3.84
N VAL A 95 10.81 16.28 4.66
CA VAL A 95 11.39 15.75 5.90
C VAL A 95 10.30 15.26 6.85
N TYR A 96 9.23 16.06 7.02
CA TYR A 96 8.09 15.67 7.84
C TYR A 96 7.40 14.41 7.32
N LEU A 97 7.17 14.32 6.00
CA LEU A 97 6.60 13.13 5.36
C LEU A 97 7.45 11.87 5.66
N ASN A 98 8.77 11.95 5.47
CA ASN A 98 9.67 10.83 5.75
C ASN A 98 9.71 10.47 7.25
N THR A 99 9.67 11.45 8.15
CA THR A 99 9.58 11.20 9.60
C THR A 99 8.28 10.49 9.95
N GLN A 100 7.13 10.96 9.45
CA GLN A 100 5.85 10.32 9.70
C GLN A 100 5.77 8.91 9.10
N TRP A 101 6.38 8.68 7.94
CA TRP A 101 6.50 7.35 7.36
C TRP A 101 7.31 6.41 8.26
N ASP A 102 8.46 6.87 8.75
CA ASP A 102 9.32 6.07 9.62
C ASP A 102 8.57 5.68 10.91
N GLU A 103 8.04 6.68 11.62
CA GLU A 103 7.38 6.52 12.92
C GLU A 103 6.09 5.69 12.85
N GLN A 104 5.24 5.94 11.85
CA GLN A 104 3.90 5.34 11.81
C GLN A 104 3.89 3.98 11.10
N VAL A 105 4.80 3.76 10.14
CA VAL A 105 4.78 2.62 9.23
C VAL A 105 6.04 1.78 9.33
N TYR A 106 7.22 2.36 9.06
CA TYR A 106 8.44 1.58 8.86
C TYR A 106 8.91 0.87 10.13
N GLN A 107 8.93 1.56 11.28
CA GLN A 107 9.37 0.96 12.55
C GLN A 107 8.49 -0.25 12.95
N PHE A 108 7.17 -0.17 12.69
CA PHE A 108 6.26 -1.30 12.89
C PHE A 108 6.55 -2.43 11.90
N TYR A 109 6.78 -2.11 10.62
CA TYR A 109 7.12 -3.11 9.60
C TYR A 109 8.36 -3.92 9.99
N VAL A 110 9.46 -3.25 10.37
CA VAL A 110 10.73 -3.91 10.74
C VAL A 110 10.57 -4.81 11.98
N SER A 111 9.78 -4.37 12.96
CA SER A 111 9.60 -5.09 14.22
C SER A 111 8.64 -6.28 14.10
N ALA A 112 7.49 -6.08 13.44
CA ALA A 112 6.38 -7.01 13.45
C ALA A 112 6.26 -7.85 12.17
N ILE A 113 6.75 -7.36 11.02
CA ILE A 113 6.54 -7.98 9.70
C ILE A 113 7.83 -8.55 9.11
N GLU A 114 8.91 -7.75 9.09
CA GLU A 114 10.16 -8.10 8.43
C GLU A 114 10.87 -9.31 9.08
N GLY A 115 11.41 -10.19 8.23
CA GLY A 115 12.18 -11.35 8.66
C GLY A 115 11.33 -12.41 9.36
N ARG A 116 10.01 -12.43 9.13
CA ARG A 116 9.06 -13.39 9.71
C ARG A 116 8.18 -14.00 8.63
N PHE A 117 7.76 -15.25 8.83
CA PHE A 117 6.78 -15.90 7.95
C PHE A 117 5.44 -15.14 8.00
N PRO A 118 4.73 -14.91 6.88
CA PRO A 118 4.95 -15.47 5.54
C PRO A 118 5.93 -14.71 4.63
N PHE A 119 6.48 -13.58 5.07
CA PHE A 119 7.38 -12.71 4.28
C PHE A 119 8.80 -13.25 4.18
N ASP A 120 9.25 -13.97 5.20
CA ASP A 120 10.49 -14.74 5.19
C ASP A 120 10.21 -16.21 5.56
N GLN A 121 10.56 -17.11 4.64
CA GLN A 121 10.34 -18.55 4.80
C GLN A 121 11.23 -19.18 5.88
N HIS A 122 12.40 -18.60 6.11
CA HIS A 122 13.40 -19.07 7.06
C HIS A 122 13.64 -18.04 8.18
N GLY A 123 12.68 -17.12 8.34
CA GLY A 123 12.75 -16.03 9.29
C GLY A 123 12.69 -16.48 10.75
N ARG A 124 12.88 -15.53 11.66
CA ARG A 124 12.98 -15.72 13.12
C ARG A 124 11.66 -16.02 13.84
N GLY A 125 10.62 -16.41 13.10
CA GLY A 125 9.27 -16.64 13.62
C GLY A 125 8.20 -16.37 12.56
N GLU A 126 6.99 -16.05 13.01
CA GLU A 126 5.90 -15.61 12.15
C GLU A 126 5.31 -14.28 12.61
N VAL A 127 4.69 -13.58 11.65
CA VAL A 127 3.90 -12.38 11.89
C VAL A 127 2.65 -12.80 12.65
N SER A 128 2.22 -12.09 13.70
CA SER A 128 0.92 -12.41 14.31
C SER A 128 -0.23 -12.00 13.36
N LEU A 129 -1.38 -12.67 13.41
CA LEU A 129 -2.51 -12.28 12.57
C LEU A 129 -3.01 -10.86 12.90
N ASP A 130 -2.87 -10.44 14.16
CA ASP A 130 -3.17 -9.07 14.59
C ASP A 130 -2.20 -8.06 14.00
N ASP A 131 -0.88 -8.31 14.06
CA ASP A 131 0.11 -7.41 13.46
C ASP A 131 -0.09 -7.28 11.95
N PHE A 132 -0.39 -8.40 11.28
CA PHE A 132 -0.74 -8.38 9.87
C PHE A 132 -1.98 -7.51 9.63
N SER A 133 -3.00 -7.64 10.47
CA SER A 133 -4.21 -6.83 10.36
C SER A 133 -3.99 -5.35 10.64
N GLN A 134 -3.23 -5.00 11.68
CA GLN A 134 -2.87 -3.60 11.96
C GLN A 134 -2.14 -2.95 10.78
N PHE A 135 -1.31 -3.72 10.07
CA PHE A 135 -0.52 -3.21 8.96
C PHE A 135 -1.29 -3.14 7.63
N PHE A 136 -1.92 -4.26 7.23
CA PHE A 136 -2.44 -4.45 5.87
C PHE A 136 -3.94 -4.20 5.71
N LYS A 137 -4.73 -4.08 6.79
CA LYS A 137 -6.18 -3.83 6.64
C LYS A 137 -6.43 -2.49 5.92
N PRO A 138 -7.60 -2.28 5.27
CA PRO A 138 -7.89 -1.03 4.58
C PRO A 138 -7.89 0.24 5.46
N SER A 139 -8.03 0.08 6.78
CA SER A 139 -7.87 1.14 7.79
C SER A 139 -6.58 0.97 8.62
N GLY A 140 -5.62 0.24 8.09
CA GLY A 140 -4.34 -0.10 8.71
C GLY A 140 -3.33 1.04 8.63
N ARG A 141 -2.13 0.79 9.13
CA ARG A 141 -1.05 1.80 9.21
C ARG A 141 -0.70 2.42 7.86
N VAL A 142 -0.49 1.59 6.85
CA VAL A 142 -0.11 2.07 5.50
C VAL A 142 -1.24 2.87 4.87
N ALA A 143 -2.47 2.36 4.94
CA ALA A 143 -3.63 3.03 4.35
C ALA A 143 -3.91 4.37 5.04
N ARG A 144 -3.82 4.43 6.38
CA ARG A 144 -3.96 5.66 7.15
C ARG A 144 -2.91 6.70 6.75
N TYR A 145 -1.64 6.30 6.67
CA TYR A 145 -0.57 7.21 6.24
C TYR A 145 -0.85 7.79 4.84
N ILE A 146 -1.27 6.96 3.88
CA ILE A 146 -1.62 7.44 2.54
C ILE A 146 -2.79 8.43 2.60
N GLU A 147 -3.85 8.09 3.34
CA GLU A 147 -5.07 8.90 3.43
C GLU A 147 -4.86 10.24 4.15
N GLU A 148 -4.18 10.21 5.29
CA GLU A 148 -4.06 11.37 6.18
C GLU A 148 -2.84 12.24 5.86
N THR A 149 -1.78 11.65 5.29
CA THR A 149 -0.49 12.34 5.12
C THR A 149 -0.16 12.60 3.64
N LEU A 150 -0.53 11.72 2.71
CA LEU A 150 -0.16 11.89 1.30
C LEU A 150 -1.26 12.48 0.42
N LYS A 151 -2.55 12.26 0.71
CA LYS A 151 -3.61 12.92 -0.06
C LYS A 151 -3.59 14.43 0.18
N PRO A 152 -3.89 15.26 -0.83
CA PRO A 152 -4.40 14.90 -2.16
C PRO A 152 -3.32 14.67 -3.24
N PHE A 153 -2.03 14.57 -2.86
CA PHE A 153 -0.93 14.40 -3.81
C PHE A 153 -0.79 12.99 -4.39
N VAL A 154 -1.58 12.04 -3.90
CA VAL A 154 -1.62 10.67 -4.42
C VAL A 154 -3.06 10.18 -4.53
N TYR A 155 -3.29 9.24 -5.45
CA TYR A 155 -4.57 8.55 -5.58
C TYR A 155 -4.37 7.13 -6.09
N TRP A 156 -5.34 6.27 -5.77
CA TRP A 156 -5.38 4.90 -6.28
C TRP A 156 -6.11 4.85 -7.61
N ASP A 157 -5.49 4.23 -8.61
CA ASP A 157 -6.11 3.90 -9.89
C ASP A 157 -5.85 2.43 -10.22
N ASN A 158 -6.90 1.61 -10.22
CA ASN A 158 -6.83 0.18 -10.51
C ASN A 158 -5.74 -0.57 -9.71
N GLY A 159 -5.59 -0.22 -8.43
CA GLY A 159 -4.60 -0.80 -7.52
C GLY A 159 -3.16 -0.30 -7.73
N ARG A 160 -2.96 0.73 -8.56
CA ARG A 160 -1.70 1.46 -8.71
C ARG A 160 -1.75 2.77 -7.94
N LEU A 161 -0.70 3.08 -7.20
CA LEU A 161 -0.59 4.37 -6.52
C LEU A 161 -0.03 5.39 -7.51
N LYS A 162 -0.86 6.32 -7.95
CA LYS A 162 -0.49 7.40 -8.85
C LYS A 162 -0.20 8.67 -8.06
N LEU A 163 0.69 9.49 -8.62
CA LEU A 163 0.92 10.83 -8.13
C LEU A 163 -0.07 11.77 -8.79
N ASN A 164 -0.64 12.66 -7.99
CA ASN A 164 -1.41 13.78 -8.46
C ASN A 164 -0.50 14.99 -8.64
N GLU A 165 -0.68 15.71 -9.74
CA GLU A 165 0.03 16.95 -10.00
C GLU A 165 -0.80 18.14 -9.49
N VAL A 166 -0.16 19.00 -8.72
CA VAL A 166 -0.75 20.22 -8.18
C VAL A 166 0.15 21.37 -8.62
N ASP A 167 -0.39 22.28 -9.43
CA ASP A 167 0.34 23.43 -9.96
C ASP A 167 1.72 23.08 -10.57
N GLY A 168 1.75 22.01 -11.37
CA GLY A 168 2.96 21.56 -12.08
C GLY A 168 3.95 20.76 -11.23
N LEU A 169 3.61 20.43 -9.97
CA LEU A 169 4.46 19.65 -9.08
C LEU A 169 3.79 18.37 -8.58
N THR A 170 4.61 17.33 -8.41
CA THR A 170 4.23 16.07 -7.77
C THR A 170 5.15 15.80 -6.59
N LEU A 171 4.69 15.05 -5.59
CA LEU A 171 5.58 14.58 -4.52
C LEU A 171 6.64 13.63 -5.11
N PRO A 172 7.93 13.78 -4.75
CA PRO A 172 9.02 12.96 -5.30
C PRO A 172 9.08 11.53 -4.69
N ILE A 173 7.94 10.85 -4.65
CA ILE A 173 7.85 9.46 -4.17
C ILE A 173 8.45 8.53 -5.22
N ASN A 174 9.46 7.77 -4.81
CA ASN A 174 10.17 6.83 -5.68
C ASN A 174 9.20 5.79 -6.27
N SER A 175 9.37 5.49 -7.56
CA SER A 175 8.63 4.42 -8.26
C SER A 175 8.72 3.05 -7.57
N ASN A 176 9.86 2.70 -6.97
CA ASN A 176 10.01 1.46 -6.21
C ASN A 176 9.11 1.45 -4.97
N THR A 177 9.12 2.54 -4.20
CA THR A 177 8.23 2.72 -3.04
C THR A 177 6.77 2.57 -3.43
N ARG A 178 6.34 3.19 -4.54
CA ARG A 178 4.96 3.02 -5.04
C ARG A 178 4.65 1.56 -5.35
N LYS A 179 5.55 0.83 -6.03
CA LYS A 179 5.36 -0.62 -6.28
C LYS A 179 5.23 -1.43 -4.99
N GLN A 180 5.97 -1.09 -3.94
CA GLN A 180 5.85 -1.74 -2.64
C GLN A 180 4.49 -1.44 -1.98
N LEU A 181 4.00 -0.20 -2.06
CA LEU A 181 2.65 0.16 -1.61
C LEU A 181 1.55 -0.56 -2.43
N GLU A 182 1.77 -0.77 -3.73
CA GLU A 182 0.87 -1.60 -4.55
C GLU A 182 0.86 -3.06 -4.10
N LEU A 183 2.00 -3.61 -3.65
CA LEU A 183 2.04 -4.95 -3.04
C LEU A 183 1.27 -5.00 -1.72
N VAL A 184 1.39 -3.98 -0.87
CA VAL A 184 0.59 -3.85 0.35
C VAL A 184 -0.91 -3.85 0.00
N GLN A 185 -1.34 -3.07 -0.98
CA GLN A 185 -2.74 -3.02 -1.43
C GLN A 185 -3.22 -4.37 -1.98
N LYS A 186 -2.37 -5.10 -2.71
CA LYS A 186 -2.69 -6.45 -3.20
C LYS A 186 -2.86 -7.45 -2.06
N LEU A 187 -1.95 -7.45 -1.09
CA LEU A 187 -2.05 -8.29 0.11
C LEU A 187 -3.31 -7.94 0.90
N SER A 188 -3.63 -6.66 1.05
CA SER A 188 -4.90 -6.20 1.65
C SER A 188 -6.11 -6.84 0.94
N GLY A 189 -6.17 -6.75 -0.39
CA GLY A 189 -7.27 -7.35 -1.16
C GLY A 189 -7.30 -8.88 -1.19
N ILE A 190 -6.23 -9.56 -0.80
CA ILE A 190 -6.19 -11.03 -0.64
C ILE A 190 -6.82 -11.43 0.70
N PHE A 191 -6.47 -10.74 1.79
CA PHE A 191 -6.83 -11.15 3.16
C PHE A 191 -8.04 -10.44 3.78
N PHE A 192 -8.49 -9.32 3.20
CA PHE A 192 -9.68 -8.58 3.68
C PHE A 192 -10.77 -8.49 2.60
N GLY A 193 -10.56 -9.16 1.47
CA GLY A 193 -11.44 -9.10 0.30
C GLY A 193 -11.56 -7.68 -0.29
N SER A 194 -12.50 -7.51 -1.22
CA SER A 194 -12.71 -6.21 -1.90
C SER A 194 -13.50 -5.21 -1.06
N SER A 195 -14.26 -5.67 -0.07
CA SER A 195 -15.06 -4.84 0.84
C SER A 195 -14.33 -4.41 2.11
N GLY A 196 -13.10 -4.90 2.33
CA GLY A 196 -12.35 -4.61 3.55
C GLY A 196 -12.94 -5.26 4.80
N GLY A 197 -13.50 -6.46 4.63
CA GLY A 197 -14.14 -7.22 5.69
C GLY A 197 -13.14 -7.80 6.70
N GLU A 198 -13.61 -8.76 7.50
CA GLU A 198 -12.78 -9.43 8.49
C GLU A 198 -11.58 -10.14 7.85
N PHE A 199 -10.51 -10.26 8.62
CA PHE A 199 -9.31 -10.97 8.21
C PHE A 199 -9.62 -12.44 7.90
N GLY A 200 -9.28 -12.90 6.70
CA GLY A 200 -9.36 -14.30 6.35
C GLY A 200 -9.15 -14.60 4.87
N LEU A 201 -9.00 -15.88 4.58
CA LEU A 201 -8.93 -16.44 3.24
C LEU A 201 -10.07 -17.43 3.05
N ARG A 202 -10.76 -17.34 1.92
CA ARG A 202 -11.65 -18.38 1.41
C ARG A 202 -11.02 -18.96 0.16
N LEU A 203 -10.39 -20.12 0.32
CA LEU A 203 -9.76 -20.87 -0.76
C LEU A 203 -10.75 -21.87 -1.32
N GLU A 204 -10.86 -21.97 -2.65
CA GLU A 204 -11.47 -23.11 -3.29
C GLU A 204 -10.37 -24.05 -3.78
N VAL A 205 -10.50 -25.34 -3.47
CA VAL A 205 -9.52 -26.37 -3.79
C VAL A 205 -10.20 -27.56 -4.49
N LYS A 206 -9.57 -28.07 -5.54
CA LYS A 206 -10.04 -29.23 -6.31
C LYS A 206 -8.88 -30.14 -6.66
N ALA A 207 -9.03 -31.44 -6.41
CA ALA A 207 -8.04 -32.42 -6.84
C ALA A 207 -8.05 -32.58 -8.37
N SER A 208 -6.89 -32.42 -8.99
CA SER A 208 -6.68 -32.67 -10.42
C SER A 208 -6.21 -34.10 -10.65
N SER A 209 -5.30 -34.60 -9.81
CA SER A 209 -4.82 -35.99 -9.81
C SER A 209 -4.22 -36.36 -8.45
N MET A 210 -4.11 -37.66 -8.17
CA MET A 210 -3.47 -38.20 -6.97
C MET A 210 -2.76 -39.51 -7.34
N SER A 211 -1.67 -39.87 -6.66
CA SER A 211 -0.99 -41.14 -6.89
C SER A 211 -1.96 -42.33 -6.74
N THR A 212 -1.75 -43.39 -7.51
CA THR A 212 -2.68 -44.54 -7.59
C THR A 212 -2.53 -45.52 -6.42
N ASP A 213 -1.39 -45.49 -5.73
CA ASP A 213 -1.04 -46.30 -4.56
C ASP A 213 -1.60 -45.74 -3.24
N VAL A 214 -2.05 -44.49 -3.25
CA VAL A 214 -2.78 -43.87 -2.14
C VAL A 214 -4.27 -43.86 -2.42
N THR A 215 -5.06 -44.19 -1.41
CA THR A 215 -6.52 -44.18 -1.47
C THR A 215 -7.10 -42.83 -1.06
N GLU A 216 -6.35 -42.06 -0.26
CA GLU A 216 -6.85 -40.81 0.29
C GLU A 216 -5.75 -39.79 0.61
N PHE A 217 -6.06 -38.51 0.40
CA PHE A 217 -5.32 -37.37 0.92
C PHE A 217 -6.20 -36.55 1.86
N ARG A 218 -5.66 -36.14 3.02
CA ARG A 218 -6.33 -35.25 3.98
C ARG A 218 -5.46 -34.05 4.31
N LEU A 219 -6.08 -32.88 4.38
CA LEU A 219 -5.60 -31.77 5.19
C LEU A 219 -6.44 -31.74 6.46
N ARG A 220 -5.77 -31.74 7.62
CA ARG A 220 -6.44 -31.89 8.91
C ARG A 220 -5.85 -30.94 9.94
N GLU A 221 -6.74 -30.24 10.64
CA GLU A 221 -6.43 -29.48 11.85
C GLU A 221 -6.96 -30.27 13.07
N ALA A 222 -7.88 -29.69 13.86
CA ALA A 222 -8.69 -30.47 14.80
C ALA A 222 -9.63 -31.42 14.04
N GLU A 223 -10.29 -30.87 13.01
CA GLU A 223 -11.15 -31.57 12.07
C GLU A 223 -10.51 -31.65 10.68
N THR A 224 -11.07 -32.48 9.81
CA THR A 224 -10.64 -32.57 8.42
C THR A 224 -11.12 -31.34 7.66
N VAL A 225 -10.19 -30.47 7.25
CA VAL A 225 -10.50 -29.26 6.47
C VAL A 225 -10.59 -29.54 4.97
N TYR A 226 -9.92 -30.59 4.48
CA TYR A 226 -10.04 -31.06 3.11
C TYR A 226 -9.74 -32.56 3.03
N GLU A 227 -10.50 -33.29 2.21
CA GLU A 227 -10.23 -34.70 1.90
C GLU A 227 -10.50 -35.02 0.43
N TYR A 228 -9.73 -35.96 -0.12
CA TYR A 228 -9.96 -36.52 -1.45
C TYR A 228 -9.70 -38.03 -1.47
N LYS A 229 -10.69 -38.81 -1.93
CA LYS A 229 -10.71 -40.30 -1.93
C LYS A 229 -10.91 -40.89 -3.33
N HIS A 230 -10.25 -40.35 -4.37
CA HIS A 230 -10.49 -40.70 -5.79
C HIS A 230 -11.95 -40.55 -6.27
N GLY A 231 -12.75 -39.76 -5.56
CA GLY A 231 -14.11 -39.44 -5.96
C GLY A 231 -14.20 -38.36 -7.04
N PRO A 232 -15.40 -37.80 -7.27
CA PRO A 232 -15.60 -36.67 -8.16
C PRO A 232 -14.68 -35.50 -7.84
N ARG A 233 -14.06 -34.93 -8.87
CA ARG A 233 -13.12 -33.81 -8.76
C ARG A 233 -13.90 -32.49 -8.73
N VAL A 234 -14.49 -32.18 -7.59
CA VAL A 234 -15.29 -30.97 -7.37
C VAL A 234 -14.52 -29.95 -6.52
N TRP A 235 -14.83 -28.66 -6.69
CA TRP A 235 -14.31 -27.59 -5.86
C TRP A 235 -14.88 -27.69 -4.44
N ARG A 236 -14.02 -27.50 -3.44
CA ARG A 236 -14.38 -27.43 -2.02
C ARG A 236 -13.76 -26.20 -1.40
N GLU A 237 -14.52 -25.53 -0.55
CA GLU A 237 -14.05 -24.34 0.16
C GLU A 237 -13.26 -24.72 1.41
N ILE A 238 -12.17 -24.00 1.65
CA ILE A 238 -11.39 -23.99 2.89
C ILE A 238 -11.37 -22.54 3.36
N THR A 239 -11.92 -22.28 4.54
CA THR A 239 -11.82 -20.98 5.21
C THR A 239 -10.60 -21.00 6.13
N TRP A 240 -9.87 -19.89 6.22
CA TRP A 240 -8.75 -19.72 7.14
C TRP A 240 -8.75 -18.27 7.65
N PRO A 241 -8.35 -17.98 8.90
CA PRO A 241 -7.92 -18.94 9.92
C PRO A 241 -9.08 -19.77 10.48
N THR A 242 -8.82 -21.06 10.76
CA THR A 242 -9.75 -22.01 11.40
C THR A 242 -9.32 -22.43 12.80
N ALA A 243 -8.08 -22.10 13.19
CA ALA A 243 -7.50 -22.42 14.49
C ALA A 243 -6.99 -21.16 15.23
N GLY A 244 -6.86 -21.26 16.55
CA GLY A 244 -6.25 -20.24 17.40
C GLY A 244 -4.72 -20.14 17.26
N VAL A 245 -4.07 -19.42 18.17
CA VAL A 245 -2.64 -19.08 18.12
C VAL A 245 -1.71 -20.31 17.99
N ASP A 246 -2.08 -21.45 18.59
CA ASP A 246 -1.35 -22.73 18.51
C ASP A 246 -1.76 -23.59 17.30
N GLY A 247 -2.12 -22.95 16.19
CA GLY A 247 -2.62 -23.61 14.98
C GLY A 247 -1.73 -24.79 14.55
N TYR A 248 -2.37 -25.89 14.17
CA TYR A 248 -1.70 -27.10 13.68
C TYR A 248 -2.43 -27.59 12.45
N LEU A 249 -1.68 -27.90 11.39
CA LEU A 249 -2.18 -28.51 10.17
C LEU A 249 -1.29 -29.69 9.80
N SER A 250 -1.90 -30.84 9.53
CA SER A 250 -1.23 -32.00 8.94
C SER A 250 -1.77 -32.29 7.55
N ALA A 251 -0.84 -32.47 6.59
CA ALA A 251 -1.12 -33.08 5.30
C ALA A 251 -0.79 -34.57 5.38
N GLU A 252 -1.77 -35.43 5.10
CA GLU A 252 -1.69 -36.87 5.32
C GLU A 252 -2.09 -37.63 4.05
N PHE A 253 -1.33 -38.67 3.69
CA PHE A 253 -1.69 -39.65 2.68
C PHE A 253 -1.99 -41.00 3.33
N TYR A 254 -3.04 -41.66 2.86
CA TYR A 254 -3.45 -42.99 3.31
C TYR A 254 -3.50 -43.99 2.16
N SER A 255 -3.19 -45.24 2.46
CA SER A 255 -3.46 -46.42 1.61
C SER A 255 -4.31 -47.40 2.42
N GLY A 256 -5.60 -47.48 2.09
CA GLY A 256 -6.60 -48.08 2.96
C GLY A 256 -6.70 -47.31 4.28
N GLN A 257 -6.53 -48.01 5.40
CA GLN A 257 -6.52 -47.41 6.75
C GLN A 257 -5.12 -46.97 7.20
N ASN A 258 -4.08 -47.32 6.44
CA ASN A 258 -2.70 -47.05 6.84
C ASN A 258 -2.28 -45.66 6.39
N ARG A 259 -1.84 -44.80 7.31
CA ARG A 259 -1.22 -43.52 6.97
C ARG A 259 0.20 -43.78 6.46
N VAL A 260 0.42 -43.56 5.16
CA VAL A 260 1.67 -43.88 4.46
C VAL A 260 2.63 -42.69 4.35
N ALA A 261 2.13 -41.46 4.49
CA ALA A 261 2.96 -40.27 4.60
C ALA A 261 2.23 -39.16 5.35
N GLN A 262 3.00 -38.31 6.04
CA GLN A 262 2.48 -37.16 6.76
C GLN A 262 3.53 -36.04 6.78
N GLN A 263 3.06 -34.80 6.71
CA GLN A 263 3.83 -33.61 7.01
C GLN A 263 3.00 -32.66 7.86
N SER A 264 3.58 -32.17 8.95
CA SER A 264 2.91 -31.29 9.90
C SER A 264 3.47 -29.87 9.85
N PHE A 265 2.59 -28.90 10.08
CA PHE A 265 2.89 -27.48 10.12
C PHE A 265 2.25 -26.89 11.37
N THR A 266 2.97 -25.99 12.02
CA THR A 266 2.52 -25.32 13.25
C THR A 266 2.48 -23.81 13.07
N GLY A 267 1.75 -23.16 13.95
CA GLY A 267 1.56 -21.71 14.00
C GLY A 267 0.29 -21.24 13.32
N GLN A 268 -0.02 -19.96 13.50
CA GLN A 268 -1.19 -19.28 12.95
C GLN A 268 -1.26 -19.40 11.43
N TRP A 269 -0.09 -19.53 10.77
CA TRP A 269 0.04 -19.61 9.32
C TRP A 269 0.24 -21.04 8.77
N ALA A 270 -0.10 -22.08 9.54
CA ALA A 270 0.11 -23.47 9.15
C ALA A 270 -0.42 -23.82 7.74
N LEU A 271 -1.58 -23.28 7.35
CA LEU A 271 -2.14 -23.45 6.00
C LEU A 271 -1.24 -22.86 4.92
N LEU A 272 -0.79 -21.61 5.09
CA LEU A 272 0.13 -20.99 4.13
C LEU A 272 1.46 -21.73 4.09
N ARG A 273 1.96 -22.23 5.22
CA ARG A 273 3.18 -23.07 5.25
C ARG A 273 2.99 -24.34 4.43
N ALA A 274 1.86 -25.03 4.57
CA ALA A 274 1.57 -26.23 3.79
C ALA A 274 1.53 -25.94 2.28
N ILE A 275 0.91 -24.82 1.87
CA ILE A 275 0.87 -24.40 0.46
C ILE A 275 2.28 -24.02 -0.02
N PHE A 276 3.04 -23.25 0.76
CA PHE A 276 4.33 -22.67 0.37
C PHE A 276 5.52 -23.64 0.47
N ALA A 277 5.36 -24.77 1.18
CA ALA A 277 6.31 -25.86 1.22
C ALA A 277 6.40 -26.64 -0.09
N ASN A 278 5.41 -26.48 -0.97
CA ASN A 278 5.28 -27.23 -2.21
C ASN A 278 5.34 -26.31 -3.43
N LYS A 279 5.52 -26.90 -4.62
CA LYS A 279 5.65 -26.13 -5.86
C LYS A 279 4.27 -25.73 -6.38
N SER A 280 4.06 -24.42 -6.55
CA SER A 280 2.89 -23.90 -7.25
C SER A 280 3.24 -23.42 -8.66
N SER A 281 2.30 -23.53 -9.59
CA SER A 281 2.44 -23.05 -10.95
C SER A 281 1.15 -22.42 -11.48
N ALA A 282 1.28 -21.54 -12.47
CA ALA A 282 0.14 -20.95 -13.15
C ALA A 282 -0.62 -21.99 -13.99
N THR A 283 -1.90 -21.73 -14.22
CA THR A 283 -2.72 -22.48 -15.19
C THR A 283 -3.09 -21.58 -16.37
N SER A 284 -3.86 -22.10 -17.33
CA SER A 284 -4.46 -21.28 -18.40
C SER A 284 -5.48 -20.27 -17.87
N SER A 285 -6.05 -20.51 -16.67
CA SER A 285 -6.93 -19.55 -16.01
C SER A 285 -6.12 -18.55 -15.19
N ARG A 286 -6.44 -17.27 -15.33
CA ARG A 286 -5.77 -16.16 -14.64
C ARG A 286 -5.90 -16.23 -13.11
N LEU A 287 -6.86 -16.95 -12.54
CA LEU A 287 -7.06 -16.99 -11.08
C LEU A 287 -6.70 -18.34 -10.46
N ILE A 288 -6.66 -19.40 -11.26
CA ILE A 288 -6.41 -20.76 -10.77
C ILE A 288 -4.93 -21.06 -10.84
N ARG A 289 -4.39 -21.58 -9.75
CA ARG A 289 -3.02 -22.10 -9.65
C ARG A 289 -3.05 -23.60 -9.40
N LYS A 290 -2.01 -24.28 -9.84
CA LYS A 290 -1.75 -25.69 -9.51
C LYS A 290 -0.79 -25.77 -8.34
N LEU A 291 -1.05 -26.67 -7.40
CA LEU A 291 -0.18 -27.05 -6.31
C LEU A 291 0.18 -28.52 -6.47
N ASN A 292 1.45 -28.81 -6.69
CA ASN A 292 1.97 -30.18 -6.69
C ASN A 292 2.46 -30.49 -5.27
N TYR A 293 1.65 -31.23 -4.51
CA TYR A 293 1.89 -31.52 -3.11
C TYR A 293 2.46 -32.93 -2.96
N LYS A 294 3.74 -33.02 -2.57
CA LYS A 294 4.47 -34.29 -2.52
C LYS A 294 5.06 -34.54 -1.14
N ILE A 295 4.80 -35.73 -0.59
CA ILE A 295 5.45 -36.23 0.63
C ILE A 295 6.02 -37.62 0.32
N ASN A 296 7.35 -37.76 0.36
CA ASN A 296 8.08 -38.96 -0.07
C ASN A 296 7.73 -39.34 -1.53
N GLN A 297 7.24 -40.56 -1.80
CA GLN A 297 6.77 -40.96 -3.13
C GLN A 297 5.31 -40.54 -3.43
N ASN A 298 4.54 -40.15 -2.42
CA ASN A 298 3.11 -39.87 -2.56
C ASN A 298 2.89 -38.45 -3.05
N ASN A 299 1.92 -38.26 -3.95
CA ASN A 299 1.66 -36.98 -4.59
C ASN A 299 0.17 -36.73 -4.81
N ILE A 300 -0.25 -35.47 -4.67
CA ILE A 300 -1.54 -34.97 -5.12
C ILE A 300 -1.32 -33.65 -5.87
N VAL A 301 -1.98 -33.49 -7.00
CA VAL A 301 -2.05 -32.22 -7.72
C VAL A 301 -3.40 -31.59 -7.43
N LEU A 302 -3.37 -30.38 -6.88
CA LEU A 302 -4.55 -29.60 -6.54
C LEU A 302 -4.61 -28.36 -7.43
N ASP A 303 -5.78 -28.04 -7.98
CA ASP A 303 -6.09 -26.70 -8.46
C ASP A 303 -6.64 -25.88 -7.27
N TYR A 304 -6.18 -24.63 -7.11
CA TYR A 304 -6.68 -23.73 -6.06
C TYR A 304 -6.88 -22.30 -6.56
N THR A 305 -7.85 -21.59 -5.98
CA THR A 305 -8.15 -20.16 -6.24
C THR A 305 -8.70 -19.49 -4.97
N LEU A 306 -8.68 -18.16 -4.92
CA LEU A 306 -9.37 -17.39 -3.88
C LEU A 306 -10.80 -17.10 -4.35
N ARG A 307 -11.78 -17.29 -3.47
CA ARG A 307 -13.22 -17.11 -3.79
C ARG A 307 -13.59 -15.64 -3.97
N ASP A 308 -13.09 -14.76 -3.11
CA ASP A 308 -13.50 -13.34 -3.05
C ASP A 308 -12.40 -12.35 -3.45
N SER A 309 -11.36 -12.84 -4.13
CA SER A 309 -10.24 -12.01 -4.56
C SER A 309 -10.02 -12.08 -6.06
N LYS A 310 -9.72 -10.92 -6.66
CA LYS A 310 -9.26 -10.82 -8.04
C LYS A 310 -7.75 -11.05 -8.17
N GLN A 311 -7.08 -11.34 -7.05
CA GLN A 311 -5.66 -11.66 -6.96
C GLN A 311 -5.46 -13.16 -6.77
N GLN A 312 -4.27 -13.64 -7.11
CA GLN A 312 -3.86 -15.01 -6.80
C GLN A 312 -3.13 -15.05 -5.46
N LEU A 313 -3.26 -16.15 -4.73
CA LEU A 313 -2.34 -16.48 -3.64
C LEU A 313 -1.06 -17.10 -4.21
N ASP A 314 0.00 -16.29 -4.26
CA ASP A 314 1.34 -16.71 -4.69
C ASP A 314 2.36 -16.36 -3.60
N LYS A 315 3.21 -17.32 -3.26
CA LYS A 315 4.35 -17.17 -2.34
C LYS A 315 5.26 -16.00 -2.73
N ALA A 316 5.43 -15.75 -4.04
CA ALA A 316 6.29 -14.68 -4.53
C ALA A 316 5.82 -13.27 -4.10
N LEU A 317 4.53 -13.07 -3.84
CA LEU A 317 3.99 -11.77 -3.40
C LEU A 317 4.55 -11.36 -2.03
N PHE A 318 4.77 -12.33 -1.15
CA PHE A 318 5.27 -12.09 0.21
C PHE A 318 6.77 -11.80 0.20
N ASN A 319 7.53 -12.58 -0.55
CA ASN A 319 8.99 -12.43 -0.65
C ASN A 319 9.45 -11.15 -1.37
N GLN A 320 8.53 -10.43 -2.04
CA GLN A 320 8.85 -9.19 -2.76
C GLN A 320 8.64 -7.93 -1.93
N LEU A 321 7.98 -8.04 -0.76
CA LEU A 321 7.66 -6.89 0.07
C LEU A 321 8.89 -6.46 0.87
N HIS A 322 9.47 -5.34 0.47
CA HIS A 322 10.59 -4.69 1.13
C HIS A 322 10.34 -3.19 1.22
N LEU A 323 10.04 -2.70 2.41
CA LEU A 323 9.86 -1.27 2.65
C LEU A 323 11.19 -0.63 3.02
N ASN A 324 11.38 0.61 2.58
CA ASN A 324 12.51 1.45 2.97
C ASN A 324 12.10 2.37 4.12
N ASN A 325 13.09 2.86 4.87
CA ASN A 325 12.90 3.83 5.94
C ASN A 325 12.49 5.22 5.46
N SER A 326 12.64 5.52 4.16
CA SER A 326 12.16 6.77 3.55
C SER A 326 11.20 6.49 2.38
N LEU A 327 10.17 7.32 2.32
CA LEU A 327 9.18 7.29 1.23
C LEU A 327 9.68 8.07 0.01
N ILE A 328 10.29 9.21 0.28
CA ILE A 328 10.76 10.19 -0.70
C ILE A 328 12.29 10.24 -0.63
N SER A 329 12.94 10.10 -1.78
CA SER A 329 14.39 10.26 -1.88
C SER A 329 14.77 11.74 -1.72
N ASN A 330 15.81 12.02 -0.94
CA ASN A 330 16.41 13.36 -0.85
C ASN A 330 17.12 13.75 -2.14
#